data_AF-A0A955N517-F1
#
_entry.id   AF-A0A955N517-F1
#
_cell.length_a   1.000
_cell.length_b   1.000
_cell.length_c   1.000
_cell.angle_alpha   90.00
_cell.angle_beta   90.00
_cell.angle_gamma   90.00
#
_symmetry.space_group_name_H-M   'P 1'
#
loop_
_entity.id
_entity.type
_entity.pdbx_description
1 polymer ?
#
loop_
_entity_poly.entity_id
_entity_poly.type
_entity_poly.pdbx_seq_one_letter_code
_entity_poly.pdbx_strand_id
1 'polypeptide(L)'
;SGHTSMAKGIQPLTQLDGRSLHQLIPGNIRPLLLPKEQEQFLQELEGFPPDWGSLQSLDHTEQSERLFQLNRARDKARLVHKKILQQPIAFVWSGFLRQYLPEYQGFSVALGPELTSTSWGIVRFKPMGLPDYLVAIPSFDSVKLFRNQQQDGEQIEIGVLFFGTLVADESLIYGFSHDQKGDGMVLPVVQIEAVKYFLNAPNRSSN
;
A
#
# COMPACT_ATOMS: atom_id res chain seq x y z
N SER A 1 16.63 31.46 -8.89
CA SER A 1 15.37 30.84 -9.33
C SER A 1 15.18 29.52 -8.59
N GLY A 2 14.70 29.57 -7.34
CA GLY A 2 14.53 28.40 -6.49
C GLY A 2 13.14 27.79 -6.69
N HIS A 3 13.04 26.78 -7.53
CA HIS A 3 11.92 25.85 -7.45
C HIS A 3 12.27 24.89 -6.31
N THR A 4 11.73 25.16 -5.12
CA THR A 4 11.74 24.24 -4.00
C THR A 4 11.14 22.92 -4.52
N SER A 5 11.96 21.90 -4.68
CA SER A 5 11.50 20.53 -4.87
C SER A 5 10.56 20.25 -3.69
N MET A 6 9.24 20.34 -3.89
CA MET A 6 8.29 19.90 -2.87
C MET A 6 8.71 18.49 -2.47
N ALA A 7 8.93 18.27 -1.17
CA ALA A 7 9.32 16.95 -0.67
C ALA A 7 8.34 15.91 -1.23
N LYS A 8 8.83 14.73 -1.61
CA LYS A 8 8.05 13.70 -2.31
C LYS A 8 6.71 13.32 -1.63
N GLY A 9 6.57 13.57 -0.33
CA GLY A 9 5.35 13.34 0.44
C GLY A 9 4.44 14.57 0.64
N ILE A 10 4.77 15.74 0.11
CA ILE A 10 3.91 16.93 0.12
C ILE A 10 3.26 17.02 -1.26
N GLN A 11 1.98 16.65 -1.37
CA GLN A 11 1.31 16.47 -2.66
C GLN A 11 -0.14 16.99 -2.62
N PRO A 12 -0.70 17.40 -3.77
CA PRO A 12 -2.11 17.76 -3.86
C PRO A 12 -3.03 16.59 -3.45
N LEU A 13 -4.12 16.92 -2.74
CA LEU A 13 -5.24 16.03 -2.47
C LEU A 13 -6.22 16.10 -3.64
N THR A 14 -6.27 15.04 -4.44
CA THR A 14 -7.07 15.00 -5.66
C THR A 14 -8.48 14.48 -5.37
N GLN A 15 -9.51 15.13 -5.92
CA GLN A 15 -10.84 14.54 -5.98
C GLN A 15 -10.95 13.63 -7.21
N LEU A 16 -11.44 12.41 -7.00
CA LEU A 16 -11.61 11.45 -8.10
C LEU A 16 -12.79 11.82 -9.00
N ASP A 17 -13.84 12.46 -8.48
CA ASP A 17 -15.02 12.90 -9.26
C ASP A 17 -15.66 11.76 -10.09
N GLY A 18 -15.72 10.56 -9.51
CA GLY A 18 -16.24 9.36 -10.19
C GLY A 18 -15.26 8.69 -11.16
N ARG A 19 -14.04 9.22 -11.31
CA ARG A 19 -12.97 8.57 -12.09
C ARG A 19 -12.40 7.38 -11.35
N SER A 20 -12.01 6.35 -12.11
CA SER A 20 -11.29 5.20 -11.57
C SER A 20 -9.90 5.62 -11.07
N LEU A 21 -9.49 5.08 -9.91
CA LEU A 21 -8.15 5.27 -9.35
C LEU A 21 -7.04 4.86 -10.33
N HIS A 22 -7.30 3.90 -11.21
CA HIS A 22 -6.38 3.46 -12.26
C HIS A 22 -5.94 4.61 -13.18
N GLN A 23 -6.78 5.63 -13.37
CA GLN A 23 -6.46 6.79 -14.20
C GLN A 23 -5.38 7.69 -13.57
N LEU A 24 -5.12 7.55 -12.26
CA LEU A 24 -4.03 8.26 -11.60
C LEU A 24 -2.66 7.57 -11.75
N ILE A 25 -2.65 6.34 -12.28
CA ILE A 25 -1.46 5.50 -12.43
C ILE A 25 -0.89 5.66 -13.85
N PRO A 26 0.38 6.08 -14.01
CA PRO A 26 1.05 6.10 -15.31
C PRO A 26 1.08 4.71 -15.96
N GLY A 27 0.93 4.64 -17.29
CA GLY A 27 0.80 3.37 -18.01
C GLY A 27 2.02 2.44 -17.95
N ASN A 28 3.18 2.93 -17.50
CA ASN A 28 4.39 2.12 -17.26
C ASN A 28 4.44 1.53 -15.85
N ILE A 29 3.48 1.83 -14.98
CA ILE A 29 3.39 1.33 -13.61
C ILE A 29 2.25 0.32 -13.54
N ARG A 30 2.53 -0.85 -12.98
CA ARG A 30 1.55 -1.92 -12.82
C ARG A 30 0.62 -1.64 -11.64
N PRO A 31 -0.70 -1.49 -11.85
CA PRO A 31 -1.65 -1.37 -10.74
C PRO A 31 -1.76 -2.71 -10.00
N LEU A 32 -1.71 -2.65 -8.67
CA LEU A 32 -1.99 -3.75 -7.74
C LEU A 32 -3.07 -3.31 -6.74
N LEU A 33 -4.14 -2.71 -7.27
CA LEU A 33 -5.22 -2.10 -6.49
C LEU A 33 -6.28 -3.12 -6.10
N LEU A 34 -6.50 -4.13 -6.94
CA LEU A 34 -7.56 -5.13 -6.78
C LEU A 34 -6.98 -6.51 -6.46
N PRO A 35 -7.74 -7.39 -5.75
CA PRO A 35 -7.30 -8.76 -5.46
C PRO A 35 -6.79 -9.51 -6.70
N LYS A 36 -7.53 -9.47 -7.80
CA LYS A 36 -7.17 -10.15 -9.05
C LYS A 36 -5.84 -9.66 -9.64
N GLU A 37 -5.54 -8.36 -9.52
CA GLU A 37 -4.29 -7.79 -10.02
C GLU A 37 -3.10 -8.25 -9.18
N GLN A 38 -3.29 -8.29 -7.85
CA GLN A 38 -2.30 -8.80 -6.91
C GLN A 38 -2.05 -10.30 -7.13
N GLU A 39 -3.10 -11.10 -7.30
CA GLU A 39 -2.98 -12.53 -7.60
C GLU A 39 -2.26 -12.78 -8.92
N GLN A 40 -2.59 -12.04 -9.98
CA GLN A 40 -1.92 -12.17 -11.27
C GLN A 40 -0.42 -11.82 -11.14
N PHE A 41 -0.10 -10.76 -10.40
CA PHE A 41 1.28 -10.38 -10.14
C PHE A 41 2.05 -11.46 -9.36
N LEU A 42 1.47 -12.00 -8.29
CA LEU A 42 2.06 -13.09 -7.51
C LEU A 42 2.21 -14.36 -8.34
N GLN A 43 1.24 -14.69 -9.18
CA GLN A 43 1.30 -15.81 -10.11
C GLN A 43 2.47 -15.69 -11.09
N GLU A 44 2.71 -14.51 -11.64
CA GLU A 44 3.83 -14.26 -12.55
C GLU A 44 5.19 -14.28 -11.83
N LEU A 45 5.23 -13.88 -10.55
CA LEU A 45 6.44 -13.76 -9.75
C LEU A 45 6.86 -15.06 -9.03
N GLU A 46 5.89 -15.82 -8.53
CA GLU A 46 6.08 -16.98 -7.63
C GLU A 46 5.48 -18.27 -8.19
N GLY A 47 4.64 -18.21 -9.23
CA GLY A 47 4.08 -19.36 -9.91
C GLY A 47 2.93 -20.08 -9.19
N PHE A 48 2.93 -20.20 -7.86
CA PHE A 48 1.81 -20.79 -7.13
C PHE A 48 1.75 -20.32 -5.66
N PRO A 49 0.54 -20.21 -5.07
CA PRO A 49 0.39 -19.85 -3.67
C PRO A 49 1.06 -20.90 -2.78
N PRO A 50 1.64 -20.50 -1.62
CA PRO A 50 2.17 -21.48 -0.69
C PRO A 50 1.07 -22.40 -0.16
N ASP A 51 1.43 -23.64 0.13
CA ASP A 51 0.57 -24.56 0.87
C ASP A 51 0.52 -24.14 2.34
N TRP A 52 -0.36 -23.19 2.64
CA TRP A 52 -0.53 -22.64 3.98
C TRP A 52 -0.87 -23.71 5.03
N GLY A 53 -1.59 -24.76 4.64
CA GLY A 53 -1.92 -25.87 5.53
C GLY A 53 -0.68 -26.64 5.97
N SER A 54 0.24 -26.91 5.04
CA SER A 54 1.52 -27.57 5.36
C SER A 54 2.45 -26.73 6.25
N LEU A 55 2.29 -25.41 6.25
CA LEU A 55 3.13 -24.49 7.02
C LEU A 55 2.63 -24.31 8.45
N GLN A 56 1.35 -24.55 8.72
CA GLN A 56 0.80 -24.47 10.07
C GLN A 56 1.35 -25.61 10.95
N SER A 57 1.67 -25.28 12.20
CA SER A 57 1.96 -26.25 13.25
C SER A 57 1.41 -25.76 14.59
N LEU A 58 1.06 -26.71 15.47
CA LEU A 58 0.73 -26.41 16.87
C LEU A 58 1.98 -25.96 17.65
N ASP A 59 3.18 -26.32 17.17
CA ASP A 59 4.44 -25.78 17.67
C ASP A 59 4.82 -24.52 16.87
N HIS A 60 4.78 -23.37 17.53
CA HIS A 60 5.16 -22.09 16.94
C HIS A 60 6.63 -22.03 16.50
N THR A 61 7.52 -22.80 17.14
CA THR A 61 8.93 -22.90 16.74
C THR A 61 9.05 -23.62 15.41
N GLU A 62 8.38 -24.76 15.27
CA GLU A 62 8.33 -25.51 14.02
C GLU A 62 7.66 -24.71 12.89
N GLN A 63 6.54 -24.04 13.17
CA GLN A 63 5.86 -23.17 12.21
C GLN A 63 6.80 -22.06 11.70
N SER A 64 7.56 -21.44 12.62
CA SER A 64 8.51 -20.38 12.27
C SER A 64 9.66 -20.91 11.41
N GLU A 65 10.18 -22.11 11.71
CA GLU A 65 11.22 -22.76 10.91
C GLU A 65 10.72 -23.12 9.50
N ARG A 66 9.50 -23.67 9.38
CA ARG A 66 8.88 -23.97 8.08
C ARG A 66 8.70 -22.70 7.24
N LEU A 67 8.22 -21.61 7.84
CA LEU A 67 8.12 -20.31 7.18
C LEU A 67 9.49 -19.78 6.77
N PHE A 68 10.50 -19.88 7.63
CA PHE A 68 11.86 -19.42 7.31
C PHE A 68 12.45 -20.18 6.11
N GLN A 69 12.31 -21.50 6.08
CA GLN A 69 12.75 -22.34 4.97
C GLN A 69 12.02 -21.98 3.66
N LEU A 70 10.70 -21.79 3.71
CA LEU A 70 9.91 -21.35 2.55
C LEU A 70 10.39 -19.99 2.03
N ASN A 71 10.51 -19.00 2.91
CA ASN A 71 10.97 -17.65 2.55
C ASN A 71 12.32 -17.75 1.82
N ARG A 72 13.31 -18.45 2.40
CA ARG A 72 14.63 -18.61 1.79
C ARG A 72 14.62 -19.34 0.44
N ALA A 73 13.80 -20.38 0.31
CA ALA A 73 13.67 -21.11 -0.94
C ALA A 73 13.09 -20.23 -2.05
N ARG A 74 12.03 -19.47 -1.72
CA ARG A 74 11.35 -18.58 -2.66
C ARG A 74 12.18 -17.36 -3.02
N ASP A 75 12.86 -16.74 -2.06
CA ASP A 75 13.77 -15.63 -2.33
C ASP A 75 14.81 -16.00 -3.38
N LYS A 76 15.42 -17.18 -3.25
CA LYS A 76 16.39 -17.69 -4.23
C LYS A 76 15.75 -17.94 -5.60
N ALA A 77 14.55 -18.53 -5.64
CA ALA A 77 13.84 -18.81 -6.88
C ALA A 77 13.46 -17.52 -7.62
N ARG A 78 13.03 -16.50 -6.88
CA ARG A 78 12.53 -15.23 -7.41
C ARG A 78 13.56 -14.44 -8.22
N LEU A 79 14.85 -14.63 -7.95
CA LEU A 79 15.95 -13.92 -8.63
C LEU A 79 16.00 -14.14 -10.15
N VAL A 80 15.33 -15.18 -10.68
CA VAL A 80 15.21 -15.39 -12.13
C VAL A 80 14.21 -14.40 -12.77
N HIS A 81 13.27 -13.86 -11.99
CA HIS A 81 12.20 -12.96 -12.44
C HIS A 81 12.59 -11.47 -12.35
N LYS A 82 13.83 -11.12 -12.71
CA LYS A 82 14.39 -9.76 -12.55
C LYS A 82 13.51 -8.65 -13.14
N LYS A 83 12.89 -8.90 -14.29
CA LYS A 83 12.01 -7.92 -14.95
C LYS A 83 10.77 -7.58 -14.11
N ILE A 84 10.19 -8.57 -13.43
CA ILE A 84 9.01 -8.38 -12.58
C ILE A 84 9.42 -7.71 -11.27
N LEU A 85 10.55 -8.11 -10.69
CA LEU A 85 11.09 -7.49 -9.47
C LEU A 85 11.39 -5.99 -9.64
N GLN A 86 11.87 -5.60 -10.82
CA GLN A 86 12.20 -4.21 -11.14
C GLN A 86 11.03 -3.42 -11.74
N GLN A 87 9.87 -4.06 -11.96
CA GLN A 87 8.70 -3.39 -12.52
C GLN A 87 8.13 -2.42 -11.46
N PRO A 88 7.92 -1.14 -11.79
CA PRO A 88 7.21 -0.24 -10.91
C PRO A 88 5.78 -0.72 -10.69
N ILE A 89 5.35 -0.70 -9.44
CA ILE A 89 4.01 -1.08 -9.01
C ILE A 89 3.33 0.08 -8.29
N ALA A 90 2.00 0.04 -8.27
CA ALA A 90 1.19 0.96 -7.48
C ALA A 90 0.20 0.18 -6.60
N PHE A 91 0.10 0.56 -5.33
CA PHE A 91 -0.84 -0.02 -4.38
C PHE A 91 -1.42 1.08 -3.48
N VAL A 92 -2.52 0.79 -2.81
CA VAL A 92 -3.25 1.77 -2.00
C VAL A 92 -3.22 1.38 -0.52
N TRP A 93 -3.08 2.38 0.35
CA TRP A 93 -3.48 2.30 1.75
C TRP A 93 -4.55 3.34 2.07
N SER A 94 -5.31 3.14 3.14
CA SER A 94 -6.15 4.16 3.73
C SER A 94 -5.33 5.18 4.53
N GLY A 95 -5.90 6.35 4.71
CA GLY A 95 -5.33 7.38 5.57
C GLY A 95 -6.37 8.37 6.04
N PHE A 96 -5.94 9.24 6.95
CA PHE A 96 -6.80 10.29 7.51
C PHE A 96 -6.06 11.63 7.51
N LEU A 97 -6.79 12.70 7.21
CA LEU A 97 -6.29 14.05 7.46
C LEU A 97 -6.24 14.29 8.97
N ARG A 98 -5.09 14.75 9.45
CA ARG A 98 -4.83 15.10 10.85
C ARG A 98 -4.67 16.60 10.97
N GLN A 99 -3.60 17.10 11.56
CA GLN A 99 -3.45 18.53 11.82
C GLN A 99 -3.29 19.35 10.52
N TYR A 100 -3.97 20.49 10.43
CA TYR A 100 -3.68 21.51 9.42
C TYR A 100 -2.32 22.17 9.70
N LEU A 101 -1.46 22.19 8.69
CA LEU A 101 -0.11 22.73 8.70
C LEU A 101 -0.07 24.00 7.82
N PRO A 102 -0.09 25.21 8.42
CA PRO A 102 -0.12 26.45 7.66
C PRO A 102 1.06 26.65 6.71
N GLU A 103 2.26 26.15 7.09
CA GLU A 103 3.48 26.20 6.28
C GLU A 103 3.30 25.56 4.89
N TYR A 104 2.53 24.48 4.82
CA TYR A 104 2.28 23.73 3.59
C TYR A 104 0.92 24.01 2.99
N GLN A 105 0.09 24.82 3.65
CA GLN A 105 -1.33 25.02 3.33
C GLN A 105 -2.07 23.68 3.16
N GLY A 106 -1.71 22.68 3.97
CA GLY A 106 -2.18 21.31 3.83
C GLY A 106 -2.40 20.63 5.17
N PHE A 107 -2.72 19.34 5.15
CA PHE A 107 -2.97 18.55 6.35
C PHE A 107 -1.95 17.42 6.44
N SER A 108 -1.37 17.20 7.62
CA SER A 108 -0.57 16.00 7.88
C SER A 108 -1.44 14.75 7.70
N VAL A 109 -0.85 13.67 7.18
CA VAL A 109 -1.55 12.41 6.90
C VAL A 109 -1.15 11.32 7.89
N ALA A 110 -2.14 10.68 8.52
CA ALA A 110 -1.94 9.39 9.18
C ALA A 110 -2.25 8.25 8.20
N LEU A 111 -1.45 7.19 8.22
CA LEU A 111 -1.59 6.03 7.34
C LEU A 111 -2.18 4.83 8.10
N GLY A 112 -3.00 4.03 7.42
CA GLY A 112 -3.48 2.72 7.88
C GLY A 112 -3.22 1.65 6.82
N PRO A 113 -2.63 0.48 7.16
CA PRO A 113 -2.37 -0.55 6.17
C PRO A 113 -3.69 -1.15 5.65
N GLU A 114 -3.74 -1.40 4.35
CA GLU A 114 -4.84 -2.15 3.72
C GLU A 114 -4.50 -3.64 3.62
N LEU A 115 -5.50 -4.47 3.92
CA LEU A 115 -5.44 -5.92 3.81
C LEU A 115 -6.29 -6.36 2.63
N THR A 116 -5.73 -7.16 1.72
CA THR A 116 -6.47 -7.71 0.58
C THR A 116 -6.55 -9.22 0.69
N SER A 117 -7.76 -9.77 0.85
CA SER A 117 -7.96 -11.22 0.82
C SER A 117 -7.87 -11.75 -0.61
N THR A 118 -7.08 -12.81 -0.81
CA THR A 118 -6.84 -13.46 -2.09
C THR A 118 -6.75 -14.98 -1.93
N SER A 119 -6.70 -15.72 -3.04
CA SER A 119 -6.34 -17.14 -3.07
C SER A 119 -4.92 -17.43 -2.60
N TRP A 120 -4.05 -16.41 -2.54
CA TRP A 120 -2.70 -16.49 -1.97
C TRP A 120 -2.69 -16.28 -0.45
N GLY A 121 -3.84 -16.05 0.18
CA GLY A 121 -3.96 -15.57 1.56
C GLY A 121 -4.17 -14.06 1.60
N ILE A 122 -3.84 -13.45 2.73
CA ILE A 122 -3.94 -12.00 2.92
C ILE A 122 -2.69 -11.33 2.34
N VAL A 123 -2.87 -10.43 1.38
CA VAL A 123 -1.81 -9.56 0.88
C VAL A 123 -1.80 -8.28 1.70
N ARG A 124 -0.63 -7.92 2.24
CA ARG A 124 -0.40 -6.68 2.98
C ARG A 124 0.93 -6.06 2.56
N PHE A 125 0.87 -5.03 1.72
CA PHE A 125 2.07 -4.30 1.31
C PHE A 125 2.82 -3.71 2.51
N LYS A 126 4.16 -3.76 2.47
CA LYS A 126 5.06 -3.15 3.46
C LYS A 126 5.89 -2.04 2.77
N PRO A 127 5.47 -0.77 2.85
CA PRO A 127 6.24 0.33 2.29
C PRO A 127 7.54 0.55 3.09
N MET A 128 8.63 0.79 2.37
CA MET A 128 9.94 1.16 2.88
C MET A 128 10.35 2.53 2.32
N GLY A 129 11.08 3.31 3.12
CA GLY A 129 11.54 4.65 2.72
C GLY A 129 10.40 5.64 2.44
N LEU A 130 9.40 5.66 3.32
CA LEU A 130 8.38 6.70 3.30
C LEU A 130 9.01 8.09 3.45
N PRO A 131 8.49 9.13 2.78
CA PRO A 131 8.89 10.51 3.04
C PRO A 131 8.71 10.90 4.51
N ASP A 132 9.64 11.68 5.05
CA ASP A 132 9.59 12.17 6.45
C ASP A 132 8.34 13.00 6.75
N TYR A 133 7.82 13.68 5.72
CA TYR A 133 6.59 14.47 5.79
C TYR A 133 5.58 13.99 4.77
N LEU A 134 4.41 13.58 5.26
CA LEU A 134 3.24 13.24 4.47
C LEU A 134 2.18 14.33 4.67
N VAL A 135 1.99 15.16 3.65
CA VAL A 135 1.09 16.32 3.70
C VAL A 135 0.23 16.35 2.45
N ALA A 136 -1.08 16.26 2.65
CA ALA A 136 -2.06 16.40 1.58
C ALA A 136 -2.48 17.87 1.46
N ILE A 137 -2.35 18.46 0.28
CA ILE A 137 -2.72 19.85 0.00
C ILE A 137 -4.07 19.87 -0.72
N PRO A 138 -5.19 20.14 -0.04
CA PRO A 138 -6.49 20.24 -0.69
C PRO A 138 -6.62 21.52 -1.51
N SER A 139 -7.69 21.61 -2.30
CA SER A 139 -8.05 22.87 -2.94
C SER A 139 -8.37 23.94 -1.90
N PHE A 140 -8.23 25.21 -2.30
CA PHE A 140 -8.47 26.36 -1.42
C PHE A 140 -9.85 26.31 -0.73
N ASP A 141 -10.89 25.93 -1.48
CA ASP A 141 -12.26 25.82 -0.96
C ASP A 141 -12.39 24.68 0.05
N SER A 142 -11.72 23.55 -0.20
CA SER A 142 -11.73 22.38 0.69
C SER A 142 -10.94 22.60 1.99
N VAL A 143 -9.94 23.50 2.03
CA VAL A 143 -9.20 23.80 3.27
C VAL A 143 -10.15 24.23 4.39
N LYS A 144 -11.04 25.19 4.11
CA LYS A 144 -11.97 25.69 5.13
C LYS A 144 -12.96 24.62 5.57
N LEU A 145 -13.51 23.89 4.60
CA LEU A 145 -14.43 22.78 4.86
C LEU A 145 -13.81 21.76 5.81
N PHE A 146 -12.62 21.25 5.48
CA PHE A 146 -11.94 20.23 6.26
C PHE A 146 -11.53 20.71 7.65
N ARG A 147 -11.13 21.97 7.78
CA ARG A 147 -10.84 22.55 9.10
C ARG A 147 -12.09 22.63 9.99
N ASN A 148 -13.24 22.99 9.43
CA ASN A 148 -14.49 23.03 10.18
C ASN A 148 -14.92 21.62 10.61
N GLN A 149 -14.89 20.65 9.69
CA GLN A 149 -15.20 19.25 10.00
C GLN A 149 -14.33 18.68 11.13
N GLN A 150 -13.03 18.99 11.14
CA GLN A 150 -12.14 18.57 12.22
C GLN A 150 -12.42 19.26 13.55
N GLN A 151 -12.89 20.52 13.54
CA GLN A 151 -13.33 21.21 14.76
C GLN A 151 -14.59 20.56 15.34
N ASP A 152 -15.45 20.01 14.48
CA ASP A 152 -16.62 19.23 14.85
C ASP A 152 -16.28 17.78 15.24
N GLY A 153 -15.00 17.40 15.21
CA GLY A 153 -14.51 16.08 15.58
C GLY A 153 -14.63 15.02 14.48
N GLU A 154 -15.00 15.40 13.26
CA GLU A 154 -15.09 14.48 12.13
C GLU A 154 -13.70 14.04 11.65
N GLN A 155 -13.60 12.75 11.29
CA GLN A 155 -12.42 12.22 10.62
C GLN A 155 -12.61 12.29 9.11
N ILE A 156 -11.62 12.85 8.43
CA ILE A 156 -11.62 12.97 6.97
C ILE A 156 -10.73 11.87 6.40
N GLU A 157 -11.36 10.82 5.92
CA GLU A 157 -10.70 9.69 5.29
C GLU A 157 -10.20 10.04 3.87
N ILE A 158 -9.01 9.58 3.55
CA ILE A 158 -8.39 9.70 2.23
C ILE A 158 -7.79 8.36 1.82
N GLY A 159 -7.60 8.17 0.52
CA GLY A 159 -6.73 7.13 0.00
C GLY A 159 -5.32 7.66 -0.25
N VAL A 160 -4.33 6.80 -0.03
CA VAL A 160 -2.92 7.07 -0.31
C VAL A 160 -2.43 6.05 -1.32
N LEU A 161 -2.17 6.54 -2.54
CA LEU A 161 -1.64 5.73 -3.63
C LEU A 161 -0.11 5.79 -3.58
N PHE A 162 0.52 4.64 -3.36
CA PHE A 162 1.96 4.46 -3.36
C PHE A 162 2.46 4.06 -4.73
N PHE A 163 3.64 4.56 -5.08
CA PHE A 163 4.40 4.14 -6.25
C PHE A 163 5.79 3.70 -5.79
N GLY A 164 6.26 2.58 -6.31
CA GLY A 164 7.58 2.08 -6.00
C GLY A 164 7.91 0.77 -6.69
N THR A 165 9.02 0.17 -6.28
CA THR A 165 9.49 -1.12 -6.79
C THR A 165 9.69 -2.08 -5.63
N LEU A 166 9.58 -3.39 -5.89
CA LEU A 166 9.92 -4.37 -4.86
C LEU A 166 11.38 -4.24 -4.44
N VAL A 167 11.66 -4.44 -3.15
CA VAL A 167 13.04 -4.52 -2.63
C VAL A 167 13.61 -5.87 -3.08
N ALA A 168 14.58 -5.86 -3.99
CA ALA A 168 15.03 -7.08 -4.67
C ALA A 168 15.45 -8.23 -3.73
N ASP A 169 16.14 -7.90 -2.64
CA ASP A 169 16.70 -8.88 -1.69
C ASP A 169 15.70 -9.30 -0.60
N GLU A 170 14.55 -8.64 -0.48
CA GLU A 170 13.51 -8.92 0.53
C GLU A 170 12.11 -8.69 -0.06
N SER A 171 11.88 -9.14 -1.30
CA SER A 171 10.75 -8.61 -2.08
C SER A 171 9.38 -9.08 -1.56
N LEU A 172 9.29 -10.30 -1.02
CA LEU A 172 8.09 -10.85 -0.41
C LEU A 172 8.46 -11.51 0.92
N ILE A 173 7.67 -11.27 1.96
CA ILE A 173 7.76 -11.98 3.24
C ILE A 173 6.49 -12.81 3.42
N TYR A 174 6.64 -14.06 3.83
CA TYR A 174 5.51 -14.94 4.19
C TYR A 174 5.35 -15.02 5.70
N GLY A 175 4.11 -14.94 6.17
CA GLY A 175 3.74 -15.10 7.57
C GLY A 175 2.33 -15.61 7.75
N PHE A 176 1.83 -15.57 8.98
CA PHE A 176 0.42 -15.81 9.28
C PHE A 176 -0.21 -14.54 9.85
N SER A 177 -1.48 -14.31 9.52
CA SER A 177 -2.26 -13.23 10.09
C SER A 177 -2.55 -13.48 11.57
N HIS A 178 -2.44 -12.42 12.37
CA HIS A 178 -2.85 -12.42 13.77
C HIS A 178 -4.35 -12.14 13.93
N ASP A 179 -4.96 -11.44 12.96
CA ASP A 179 -6.35 -10.98 13.02
C ASP A 179 -7.32 -12.06 12.53
N GLN A 180 -6.89 -12.88 11.57
CA GLN A 180 -7.63 -14.04 11.06
C GLN A 180 -6.76 -15.29 11.27
N LYS A 181 -6.97 -15.95 12.41
CA LYS A 181 -6.13 -17.06 12.86
C LYS A 181 -6.11 -18.18 11.82
N GLY A 182 -4.95 -18.41 11.24
CA GLY A 182 -4.70 -19.48 10.26
C GLY A 182 -4.56 -18.98 8.82
N ASP A 183 -4.95 -17.75 8.52
CA ASP A 183 -4.76 -17.20 7.18
C ASP A 183 -3.29 -16.89 6.96
N GLY A 184 -2.75 -17.47 5.89
CA GLY A 184 -1.43 -17.09 5.41
C GLY A 184 -1.40 -15.64 4.94
N MET A 185 -0.25 -15.00 5.10
CA MET A 185 -0.05 -13.61 4.76
C MET A 185 1.17 -13.48 3.86
N VAL A 186 1.02 -12.74 2.76
CA VAL A 186 2.09 -12.34 1.86
C VAL A 186 2.32 -10.84 2.05
N LEU A 187 3.54 -10.43 2.36
CA LEU A 187 3.92 -9.03 2.51
C LEU A 187 4.91 -8.63 1.41
N PRO A 188 4.43 -8.06 0.29
CA PRO A 188 5.31 -7.43 -0.67
C PRO A 188 5.99 -6.21 -0.06
N VAL A 189 7.33 -6.20 -0.05
CA VAL A 189 8.12 -5.10 0.49
C VAL A 189 8.48 -4.15 -0.64
N VAL A 190 8.04 -2.90 -0.54
CA VAL A 190 8.10 -1.93 -1.65
C VAL A 190 8.93 -0.73 -1.23
N GLN A 191 10.00 -0.45 -1.95
CA GLN A 191 10.73 0.81 -1.81
C GLN A 191 9.90 1.93 -2.43
N ILE A 192 9.41 2.85 -1.60
CA ILE A 192 8.55 3.94 -2.05
C ILE A 192 9.37 5.00 -2.76
N GLU A 193 8.88 5.39 -3.93
CA GLU A 193 9.48 6.41 -4.79
C GLU A 193 8.65 7.70 -4.81
N ALA A 194 7.32 7.56 -4.74
CA ALA A 194 6.36 8.65 -4.73
C ALA A 194 5.04 8.23 -4.08
N VAL A 195 4.26 9.23 -3.66
CA VAL A 195 2.90 9.06 -3.14
C VAL A 195 1.95 10.02 -3.85
N LYS A 196 0.66 9.68 -3.89
CA LYS A 196 -0.43 10.60 -4.25
C LYS A 196 -1.57 10.46 -3.25
N TYR A 197 -2.24 11.56 -2.98
CA TYR A 197 -3.41 11.59 -2.10
C TYR A 197 -4.68 11.80 -2.91
N PHE A 198 -5.73 11.08 -2.54
CA PHE A 198 -7.04 11.29 -3.13
C PHE A 198 -8.14 11.20 -2.07
N LEU A 199 -9.19 11.97 -2.25
CA LEU A 199 -10.39 11.83 -1.43
C LEU A 199 -11.12 10.57 -1.88
N ASN A 200 -11.36 9.67 -0.93
CA ASN A 200 -12.34 8.62 -1.13
C ASN A 200 -13.68 9.34 -1.34
N ALA A 201 -14.37 9.09 -2.47
CA ALA A 201 -15.78 9.44 -2.53
C ALA A 201 -16.44 8.78 -1.30
N PRO A 202 -17.36 9.46 -0.58
CA PRO A 202 -18.00 8.85 0.57
C PRO A 202 -18.48 7.48 0.14
N ASN A 203 -17.96 6.43 0.81
CA ASN A 203 -18.35 5.06 0.56
C ASN A 203 -19.87 5.01 0.69
N ARG A 204 -20.59 5.09 -0.44
CA ARG A 204 -21.91 4.51 -0.53
C ARG A 204 -21.64 3.02 -0.50
N SER A 205 -21.54 2.50 0.72
CA SER A 205 -21.74 1.10 1.04
C SER A 205 -22.83 0.58 0.11
N SER A 206 -22.40 -0.18 -0.88
CA SER A 206 -23.26 -0.79 -1.87
C SER A 206 -23.45 -2.23 -1.40
N ASN A 207 -24.62 -2.43 -0.79
CA ASN A 207 -25.34 -3.68 -0.47
C ASN A 207 -24.68 -4.71 0.44
#